data_AF-A0A524LST4-F1
#
_entry.id   AF-A0A524LST4-F1
#
_cell.length_a   1.000
_cell.length_b   1.000
_cell.length_c   1.000
_cell.angle_alpha   90.00
_cell.angle_beta   90.00
_cell.angle_gamma   90.00
#
_symmetry.space_group_name_H-M   'P 1'
#
loop_
_entity.id
_entity.type
_entity.pdbx_description
1 polymer ?
#
loop_
_entity_poly.entity_id
_entity_poly.type
_entity_poly.pdbx_seq_one_letter_code
_entity_poly.pdbx_strand_id
1 'polypeptide(L)' 'MTFLKVEGLSSEYSSSRGPVYAVDDVDFELDSGESIGIAGESACGKSTLGLSLIRMLLG' A
#
# COMPACT_ATOMS: atom_id res chain seq x y z
N MET A 1 4.37 -21.33 0.13
CA MET A 1 4.38 -21.06 1.58
C MET A 1 4.45 -19.57 1.70
N THR A 2 3.40 -18.96 2.22
CA THR A 2 3.23 -17.51 2.25
C THR A 2 4.39 -16.87 2.99
N PHE A 3 5.10 -15.97 2.31
CA PHE A 3 6.22 -15.21 2.87
C PHE A 3 5.75 -13.87 3.41
N LEU A 4 4.86 -13.19 2.69
CA LEU A 4 4.22 -11.94 3.09
C LEU A 4 2.72 -12.06 2.88
N LYS A 5 1.95 -11.67 3.90
CA LYS A 5 0.50 -11.50 3.82
C LYS A 5 0.14 -10.09 4.27
N VAL A 6 -0.63 -9.40 3.46
CA VAL A 6 -1.14 -8.05 3.71
C VAL A 6 -2.65 -8.14 3.69
N GLU A 7 -3.28 -7.70 4.77
CA GLU A 7 -4.73 -7.71 4.95
C GLU A 7 -5.19 -6.35 5.47
N GLY A 8 -6.18 -5.75 4.81
CA GLY A 8 -6.83 -4.50 5.19
C GLY A 8 -5.89 -3.30 5.23
N LEU A 9 -4.83 -3.29 4.41
CA LEU A 9 -3.86 -2.21 4.45
C LEU A 9 -4.48 -0.92 3.92
N SER A 10 -4.58 0.09 4.78
CA SER A 10 -5.07 1.41 4.43
C SER A 10 -4.05 2.48 4.83
N SER A 11 -3.99 3.57 4.08
CA SER A 11 -3.16 4.74 4.38
C SER A 11 -3.88 6.01 3.99
N GLU A 12 -4.13 6.82 5.01
CA GLU A 12 -4.90 8.05 4.93
C GLU A 12 -3.99 9.27 5.06
N TYR A 13 -4.22 10.28 4.24
CA TYR A 13 -3.60 11.59 4.36
C TYR A 13 -4.64 12.65 4.67
N SER A 14 -4.28 13.56 5.57
CA SER A 14 -5.08 14.77 5.81
C SER A 14 -4.94 15.76 4.66
N SER A 15 -6.06 16.27 4.17
CA SER A 15 -6.10 17.36 3.18
C SER A 15 -7.08 18.46 3.60
N SER A 16 -6.99 19.64 2.97
CA SER A 16 -7.92 20.75 3.22
C SER A 16 -9.36 20.46 2.82
N ARG A 17 -9.60 19.40 2.04
CA ARG A 17 -10.93 18.95 1.61
C ARG A 17 -11.43 17.72 2.39
N GLY A 18 -10.71 17.32 3.44
CA GLY A 18 -10.99 16.10 4.21
C GLY A 18 -9.93 15.02 3.99
N PRO A 19 -10.12 13.86 4.62
CA PRO A 19 -9.18 12.74 4.50
C PRO A 19 -9.16 12.16 3.08
N VAL A 20 -7.98 11.69 2.66
CA VAL A 20 -7.78 11.02 1.38
C VAL A 20 -7.12 9.68 1.63
N TYR A 21 -7.78 8.60 1.24
CA TYR A 21 -7.19 7.27 1.22
C TYR A 21 -6.32 7.12 -0.03
N ALA A 22 -5.00 7.12 0.17
CA ALA A 22 -4.04 6.83 -0.90
C ALA A 22 -3.81 5.34 -1.09
N VAL A 23 -4.10 4.55 -0.04
CA VAL A 23 -4.26 3.10 -0.07
C VAL A 23 -5.53 2.82 0.72
N ASP A 24 -6.44 2.03 0.16
CA ASP A 24 -7.76 1.77 0.74
C ASP A 24 -8.03 0.27 0.70
N ASP A 25 -8.03 -0.35 1.88
CA ASP A 25 -8.39 -1.76 2.11
C ASP A 25 -7.70 -2.77 1.15
N VAL A 26 -6.37 -2.69 1.06
CA VAL A 26 -5.59 -3.54 0.14
C VAL A 26 -5.21 -4.87 0.78
N ASP A 27 -5.56 -5.95 0.07
CA ASP A 27 -5.22 -7.34 0.40
C ASP A 27 -4.32 -7.98 -0.67
N PHE A 28 -3.22 -8.61 -0.26
CA PHE A 28 -2.45 -9.51 -1.13
C PHE A 28 -1.53 -10.45 -0.34
N GLU A 29 -1.11 -11.52 -1.02
CA GLU A 29 -0.12 -12.46 -0.51
C GLU A 29 1.05 -12.55 -1.49
N LEU A 30 2.25 -12.82 -0.96
CA LEU A 30 3.45 -13.13 -1.72
C LEU A 30 4.03 -14.44 -1.16
N ASP A 31 4.20 -15.43 -2.01
CA ASP A 31 4.87 -16.68 -1.67
C ASP A 31 6.40 -16.53 -1.68
N SER A 32 7.08 -17.44 -0.97
CA SER A 32 8.55 -17.47 -0.98
C SER A 32 9.10 -17.66 -2.41
N GLY A 33 9.91 -16.71 -2.88
CA GLY A 33 10.52 -16.72 -4.22
C GLY A 33 9.66 -16.07 -5.31
N GLU A 34 8.46 -15.59 -4.97
CA GLU A 34 7.62 -14.82 -5.87
C GLU A 34 8.07 -13.35 -5.95
N SER A 35 7.73 -12.68 -7.06
CA SER A 35 7.92 -11.24 -7.24
C SER A 35 6.62 -10.60 -7.71
N ILE A 36 6.16 -9.57 -7.01
CA ILE A 36 5.00 -8.76 -7.39
C ILE A 36 5.46 -7.41 -7.93
N GLY A 37 4.88 -6.99 -9.06
CA GLY A 37 5.02 -5.65 -9.61
C GLY A 37 3.74 -4.84 -9.42
N ILE A 38 3.87 -3.58 -8.99
CA ILE A 38 2.73 -2.66 -8.82
C ILE A 38 2.76 -1.65 -9.96
N ALA A 39 1.69 -1.61 -10.76
CA ALA A 39 1.55 -0.71 -11.92
C ALA A 39 0.27 0.14 -11.83
N GLY A 40 0.28 1.30 -12.50
CA GLY A 40 -0.83 2.25 -12.48
C GLY A 40 -0.37 3.67 -12.79
N GLU A 41 -1.32 4.58 -13.00
CA GLU A 41 -1.08 5.99 -13.37
C GLU A 41 -0.31 6.77 -12.29
N SER A 42 0.28 7.91 -12.65
CA SER A 42 0.89 8.80 -11.67
C SER A 42 -0.14 9.19 -10.59
N ALA A 43 0.30 9.24 -9.32
CA ALA A 43 -0.54 9.56 -8.15
C ALA A 43 -1.67 8.56 -7.79
N CYS A 44 -1.66 7.33 -8.30
CA CYS A 44 -2.66 6.31 -7.92
C CYS A 44 -2.35 5.52 -6.63
N GLY A 45 -1.38 5.95 -5.80
CA GLY A 45 -1.07 5.30 -4.51
C GLY A 45 0.06 4.26 -4.47
N LYS A 46 0.71 3.94 -5.61
CA LYS A 46 1.78 2.90 -5.67
C LYS A 46 2.92 3.12 -4.68
N SER A 47 3.48 4.34 -4.65
CA SER A 47 4.58 4.67 -3.73
C SER A 47 4.11 4.65 -2.28
N THR A 48 2.88 5.09 -2.00
CA THR A 48 2.28 5.01 -0.66
C THR A 48 2.15 3.56 -0.22
N LEU A 49 1.66 2.66 -1.08
CA LEU A 49 1.59 1.23 -0.79
C LEU A 49 2.99 0.67 -0.44
N GLY A 50 3.99 0.94 -1.28
CA GLY A 50 5.37 0.51 -1.01
C GLY A 50 5.94 1.04 0.31
N LEU A 51 5.76 2.33 0.59
CA LEU A 51 6.20 2.97 1.84
C LEU A 51 5.46 2.44 3.07
N SER A 52 4.19 2.07 2.93
CA SER A 52 3.38 1.47 4.00
C SER A 52 3.92 0.12 4.41
N LEU A 53 4.28 -0.72 3.42
CA LEU A 53 4.83 -2.05 3.65
C LEU A 53 6.15 -2.02 4.43
N ILE A 54 7.00 -1.02 4.17
CA ILE A 54 8.30 -0.85 4.84
C ILE A 54 8.25 0.08 6.05
N ARG A 55 7.04 0.49 6.49
CA ARG A 55 6.81 1.38 7.65
C ARG A 55 7.58 2.70 7.57
N MET A 56 7.63 3.30 6.38
CA MET A 56 8.29 4.59 6.13
C MET A 56 7.32 5.76 5.94
N LEU A 57 6.02 5.54 6.09
CA LEU A 57 5.08 6.65 6.20
C LEU A 57 5.25 7.32 7.56
N LEU A 58 5.49 8.63 7.55
CA LEU A 58 5.38 9.47 8.73
C LEU A 58 3.87 9.73 8.93
N GLY A 59 3.34 9.29 10.06
CA GLY A 59 1.95 9.56 10.45
C GLY A 59 1.69 11.05 10.65
#